data_AF-A0A7E4VMS6-F1
#
_entry.id   AF-A0A7E4VMS6-F1
#
_cell.length_a   1.000
_cell.length_b   1.000
_cell.length_c   1.000
_cell.angle_alpha   90.00
_cell.angle_beta   90.00
_cell.angle_gamma   90.00
#
_symmetry.space_group_name_H-M   'P 1'
#
loop_
_entity.id
_entity.type
_entity.pdbx_description
1 polymer ?
#
loop_
_entity_poly.entity_id
_entity_poly.type
_entity_poly.pdbx_seq_one_letter_code
_entity_poly.pdbx_strand_id
1 'polypeptide(L)'
;MLAPRLKPSGVFPIARALSIASQRAASHSAKVNPFVEINKLAAEGKWDAINNCPKWSLTGEERERANAIYAKIITPEDNFYAYGGQPYGPYVYLVSRVALCFGIIFVGCKIYEFVVPEQYRLKIKYAPKHHAEEHH
;
A
#
# COMPACT_ATOMS: atom_id res chain seq x y z
N MET A 1 65.13 15.88 30.12
CA MET A 1 64.69 14.47 30.19
C MET A 1 63.18 14.45 29.96
N LEU A 2 62.72 14.01 28.79
CA LEU A 2 61.30 13.95 28.40
C LEU A 2 60.85 12.48 28.41
N ALA A 3 59.84 12.15 29.21
CA ALA A 3 59.25 10.82 29.24
C ALA A 3 58.41 10.55 27.98
N PRO A 4 58.48 9.36 27.36
CA PRO A 4 57.67 9.05 26.20
C PRO A 4 56.22 8.75 26.62
N ARG A 5 55.26 9.41 25.96
CA ARG A 5 53.83 9.07 26.04
C ARG A 5 53.61 7.68 25.42
N LEU A 6 53.24 6.71 26.26
CA LEU A 6 52.69 5.43 25.83
C LEU A 6 51.38 5.68 25.06
N LYS A 7 51.37 5.37 23.76
CA LYS A 7 50.12 5.17 23.01
C LYS A 7 49.49 3.87 23.51
N PRO A 8 48.21 3.86 23.96
CA PRO A 8 47.50 2.61 24.17
C PRO A 8 47.18 1.99 22.80
N SER A 9 48.09 1.16 22.32
CA SER A 9 47.82 0.18 21.28
C SER A 9 47.01 -0.96 21.89
N GLY A 10 45.83 -1.24 21.32
CA GLY A 10 45.12 -2.49 21.54
C GLY A 10 43.94 -2.41 22.50
N VAL A 11 42.81 -1.86 22.04
CA VAL A 11 41.50 -2.20 22.62
C VAL A 11 40.87 -3.27 21.73
N PHE A 12 41.19 -4.49 22.13
CA PHE A 12 40.56 -5.80 21.93
C PHE A 12 39.45 -5.93 20.86
N PRO A 13 39.65 -6.73 19.78
CA PRO A 13 38.59 -7.07 18.83
C PRO A 13 37.40 -7.77 19.50
N ILE A 14 37.61 -8.35 20.69
CA ILE A 14 36.60 -9.00 21.52
C ILE A 14 35.56 -7.98 22.02
N ALA A 15 35.96 -6.77 22.43
CA ALA A 15 35.04 -5.74 22.91
C ALA A 15 34.13 -5.23 21.79
N ARG A 16 34.67 -5.12 20.56
CA ARG A 16 33.92 -4.77 19.35
C ARG A 16 33.00 -5.90 18.90
N ALA A 17 33.44 -7.15 19.00
CA ALA A 17 32.61 -8.32 18.71
C ALA A 17 31.46 -8.46 19.71
N LEU A 18 31.71 -8.23 21.00
CA LEU A 18 30.69 -8.19 22.05
C LEU A 18 29.71 -7.03 21.87
N SER A 19 30.17 -5.84 21.45
CA SER A 19 29.26 -4.72 21.18
C SER A 19 28.39 -4.97 19.95
N ILE A 20 28.93 -5.62 18.90
CA ILE A 20 28.16 -5.98 17.70
C ILE A 20 27.19 -7.13 18.02
N ALA A 21 27.59 -8.10 18.84
CA ALA A 21 26.74 -9.20 19.28
C ALA A 21 25.62 -8.70 20.22
N SER A 22 25.91 -7.77 21.13
CA SER A 22 24.89 -7.15 21.98
C SER A 22 23.95 -6.26 21.19
N GLN A 23 24.43 -5.51 20.20
CA GLN A 23 23.59 -4.75 19.27
C GLN A 23 22.72 -5.67 18.39
N ARG A 24 23.24 -6.82 17.95
CA ARG A 24 22.45 -7.84 17.23
C ARG A 24 21.43 -8.53 18.13
N ALA A 25 21.78 -8.85 19.38
CA ALA A 25 20.85 -9.45 20.34
C ALA A 25 19.75 -8.45 20.75
N ALA A 26 20.10 -7.18 20.92
CA ALA A 26 19.15 -6.10 21.18
C ALA A 26 18.23 -5.84 19.97
N SER A 27 18.74 -5.90 18.74
CA SER A 27 17.91 -5.77 17.53
C SER A 27 17.02 -6.99 17.26
N HIS A 28 17.42 -8.18 17.74
CA HIS A 28 16.58 -9.38 17.73
C HIS A 28 15.49 -9.35 18.82
N SER A 29 15.80 -8.79 19.99
CA SER A 29 14.89 -8.63 21.13
C SER A 29 13.86 -7.52 20.93
N ALA A 30 14.20 -6.46 20.19
CA ALA A 30 13.31 -5.33 19.92
C ALA A 30 12.24 -5.61 18.83
N LYS A 31 12.28 -6.76 18.17
CA LYS A 31 11.20 -7.20 17.27
C LYS A 31 10.15 -7.91 18.11
N VAL A 32 9.18 -7.15 18.62
CA VAL A 32 7.92 -7.73 19.11
C VAL A 32 7.40 -8.66 18.03
N ASN A 33 7.24 -9.95 18.35
CA ASN A 33 6.72 -10.94 17.42
C ASN A 33 5.34 -10.47 16.94
N PRO A 34 5.17 -10.14 15.65
CA PRO A 34 3.91 -9.58 15.15
C PRO A 34 2.72 -10.51 15.43
N PHE A 35 2.97 -11.82 15.48
CA PHE A 35 1.99 -12.85 15.84
C PHE A 35 1.40 -12.70 17.24
N VAL A 36 2.16 -12.18 18.21
CA VAL A 36 1.63 -11.92 19.56
C VAL A 36 0.63 -10.76 19.52
N GLU A 37 0.91 -9.73 18.72
CA GLU A 37 0.01 -8.59 18.54
C GLU A 37 -1.24 -8.98 17.73
N ILE A 38 -1.09 -9.82 16.70
CA ILE A 38 -2.23 -10.42 15.99
C ILE A 38 -3.13 -11.20 16.95
N ASN A 39 -2.56 -12.05 17.81
CA ASN A 39 -3.35 -12.84 18.75
C ASN A 39 -4.13 -11.96 19.72
N LYS A 40 -3.58 -10.81 20.13
CA LYS A 40 -4.32 -9.81 20.92
C LYS A 40 -5.45 -9.18 20.11
N LEU A 41 -5.18 -8.73 18.88
CA LEU A 41 -6.20 -8.18 17.99
C LEU A 41 -7.31 -9.20 17.65
N ALA A 42 -6.96 -10.48 17.54
CA ALA A 42 -7.91 -11.57 17.32
C ALA A 42 -8.76 -11.81 18.57
N ALA A 43 -8.17 -11.80 19.77
CA ALA A 43 -8.90 -11.89 21.03
C ALA A 43 -9.87 -10.71 21.23
N GLU A 44 -9.49 -9.51 20.78
CA GLU A 44 -10.37 -8.32 20.75
C GLU A 44 -11.43 -8.37 19.64
N GLY A 45 -11.41 -9.40 18.78
CA GLY A 45 -12.33 -9.54 17.66
C GLY A 45 -12.10 -8.51 16.55
N LYS A 46 -10.91 -7.90 16.48
CA LYS A 46 -10.51 -6.89 15.47
C LYS A 46 -9.72 -7.50 14.30
N TRP A 47 -9.28 -8.74 14.45
CA TRP A 47 -8.63 -9.50 13.39
C TRP A 47 -9.61 -10.47 12.74
N ASP A 48 -9.54 -10.61 11.41
CA ASP A 48 -10.23 -11.66 10.67
C ASP A 48 -9.34 -12.91 10.63
N ALA A 49 -9.75 -13.94 11.37
CA ALA A 49 -9.02 -15.20 11.45
C ALA A 49 -9.07 -16.02 10.14
N ILE A 50 -10.07 -15.80 9.30
CA ILE A 50 -10.24 -16.53 8.03
C ILE A 50 -9.26 -15.98 6.99
N ASN A 51 -9.25 -14.66 6.82
CA ASN A 51 -8.44 -13.98 5.82
C ASN A 51 -7.07 -13.52 6.34
N ASN A 52 -6.77 -13.75 7.62
CA ASN A 52 -5.57 -13.31 8.31
C ASN A 52 -5.24 -11.83 8.06
N CYS A 53 -6.25 -10.97 8.17
CA CYS A 53 -6.12 -9.54 7.93
C CYS A 53 -6.91 -8.71 8.96
N PRO A 54 -6.64 -7.41 9.09
CA PRO A 54 -7.47 -6.50 9.87
C PRO A 54 -8.92 -6.51 9.39
N LYS A 55 -9.90 -6.48 10.30
CA LYS A 55 -11.30 -6.36 9.91
C LYS A 55 -11.55 -5.05 9.15
N TRP A 56 -12.30 -5.16 8.06
CA TRP A 56 -12.67 -4.01 7.23
C TRP A 56 -13.54 -2.98 7.99
N SER A 57 -14.26 -3.41 9.02
CA SER A 57 -15.12 -2.56 9.85
C SER A 57 -14.37 -1.70 10.88
N LEU A 58 -13.03 -1.83 10.98
CA LEU A 58 -12.24 -1.00 11.88
C LEU A 58 -12.11 0.42 11.35
N THR A 59 -12.24 1.41 12.24
CA THR A 59 -12.11 2.83 11.91
C THR A 59 -11.16 3.56 12.84
N GLY A 60 -10.57 4.66 12.37
CA GLY A 60 -9.68 5.51 13.19
C GLY A 60 -8.38 4.82 13.59
N GLU A 61 -7.95 5.07 14.83
CA GLU A 61 -6.65 4.64 15.37
C GLU A 61 -6.49 3.12 15.43
N GLU A 62 -7.57 2.38 15.71
CA GLU A 62 -7.52 0.91 15.80
C GLU A 62 -7.19 0.27 14.45
N ARG A 63 -7.75 0.85 13.37
CA ARG A 63 -7.44 0.43 12.00
C ARG A 63 -5.97 0.67 11.67
N GLU A 64 -5.42 1.80 12.09
CA GLU A 64 -4.02 2.14 11.85
C GLU A 64 -3.07 1.18 12.57
N ARG A 65 -3.37 0.85 13.85
CA ARG A 65 -2.58 -0.13 14.61
C ARG A 65 -2.63 -1.52 13.98
N ALA A 66 -3.83 -2.00 13.62
CA ALA A 66 -3.98 -3.30 12.97
C ALA A 66 -3.30 -3.35 11.60
N ASN A 67 -3.39 -2.27 10.80
CA ASN A 67 -2.70 -2.16 9.53
C ASN A 67 -1.18 -2.07 9.67
N ALA A 68 -0.67 -1.39 10.70
CA ALA A 68 0.76 -1.34 10.96
C ALA A 68 1.33 -2.73 11.30
N ILE A 69 0.57 -3.54 12.02
CA ILE A 69 0.92 -4.93 12.32
C ILE A 69 0.85 -5.79 11.06
N TYR A 70 -0.24 -5.66 10.31
CA TYR A 70 -0.43 -6.33 9.02
C TYR A 70 0.69 -6.04 8.03
N ALA A 71 1.12 -4.77 7.92
CA ALA A 71 2.21 -4.35 7.07
C ALA A 71 3.59 -4.91 7.48
N LYS A 72 3.79 -5.26 8.76
CA LYS A 72 5.02 -5.94 9.21
C LYS A 72 5.05 -7.42 8.81
N ILE A 73 3.89 -8.02 8.53
CA ILE A 73 3.74 -9.46 8.21
C ILE A 73 3.74 -9.67 6.71
N ILE A 74 3.10 -8.77 5.96
CA ILE A 74 3.12 -8.85 4.51
C ILE A 74 4.52 -8.54 4.01
N THR A 75 5.10 -9.49 3.28
CA THR A 75 6.27 -9.25 2.45
C THR A 75 5.87 -8.30 1.30
N PRO A 76 6.75 -7.37 0.89
CA PRO A 76 6.45 -6.46 -0.22
C PRO A 76 6.22 -7.19 -1.55
N GLU A 77 6.49 -8.50 -1.62
CA GLU A 77 6.27 -9.36 -2.78
C GLU A 77 4.80 -9.82 -2.92
N ASP A 78 4.07 -9.97 -1.80
CA ASP A 78 2.69 -10.48 -1.78
C ASP A 78 1.61 -9.38 -1.84
N ASN A 79 2.03 -8.13 -1.67
CA ASN A 79 1.13 -7.00 -1.86
C ASN A 79 0.90 -6.81 -3.37
N PHE A 80 -0.28 -7.22 -3.86
CA PHE A 80 -0.75 -6.93 -5.23
C PHE A 80 -0.61 -5.45 -5.62
N TYR A 81 -0.63 -4.53 -4.64
CA TYR A 81 -0.41 -3.09 -4.83
C TYR A 81 0.99 -2.60 -4.43
N ALA A 82 1.84 -3.41 -3.79
CA ALA A 82 3.26 -3.09 -3.58
C ALA A 82 4.06 -3.48 -4.81
N TYR A 83 3.71 -2.81 -5.88
CA TYR A 83 4.51 -2.61 -7.08
C TYR A 83 5.90 -1.99 -6.81
N GLY A 84 6.27 -1.71 -5.55
CA GLY A 84 7.56 -1.14 -5.17
C GLY A 84 8.72 -2.14 -5.16
N GLY A 85 8.45 -3.45 -5.17
CA GLY A 85 9.51 -4.47 -5.22
C GLY A 85 10.02 -4.80 -6.63
N GLN A 86 9.23 -4.51 -7.68
CA GLN A 86 9.56 -4.86 -9.06
C GLN A 86 9.84 -3.61 -9.92
N PRO A 87 10.83 -3.66 -10.82
CA PRO A 87 11.23 -2.49 -11.62
C PRO A 87 10.10 -1.91 -12.49
N TYR A 88 9.08 -2.72 -12.82
CA TYR A 88 7.96 -2.33 -13.68
C TYR A 88 6.68 -1.95 -12.92
N GLY A 89 6.67 -2.07 -11.60
CA GLY A 89 5.42 -1.96 -10.86
C GLY A 89 4.71 -0.60 -10.96
N PRO A 90 5.41 0.55 -10.89
CA PRO A 90 4.77 1.85 -11.08
C PRO A 90 4.08 2.00 -12.44
N TYR A 91 4.61 1.36 -13.49
CA TYR A 91 4.02 1.37 -14.82
C TYR A 91 2.74 0.53 -14.89
N VAL A 92 2.74 -0.67 -14.31
CA VAL A 92 1.53 -1.52 -14.25
C VAL A 92 0.43 -0.83 -13.46
N TYR A 93 0.77 -0.15 -12.36
CA TYR A 93 -0.19 0.67 -11.62
C TYR A 93 -0.81 1.77 -12.50
N LEU A 94 0.02 2.54 -13.22
CA LEU A 94 -0.48 3.57 -14.13
C LEU A 94 -1.39 3.00 -15.23
N VAL A 95 -0.96 1.91 -15.88
CA VAL A 95 -1.76 1.25 -16.93
C VAL A 95 -3.09 0.75 -16.37
N SER A 96 -3.09 0.15 -15.18
CA SER A 96 -4.32 -0.33 -14.54
C SER A 96 -5.30 0.81 -14.25
N ARG A 97 -4.82 2.00 -13.83
CA ARG A 97 -5.64 3.18 -13.59
C ARG A 97 -6.23 3.73 -14.89
N VAL A 98 -5.41 3.80 -15.94
CA VAL A 98 -5.86 4.24 -17.27
C VAL A 98 -6.91 3.29 -17.82
N ALA A 99 -6.68 1.97 -17.74
CA ALA A 99 -7.65 0.96 -18.16
C ALA A 99 -8.97 1.06 -17.38
N LEU A 100 -8.91 1.30 -16.07
CA LEU A 100 -10.09 1.47 -15.22
C LEU A 100 -10.87 2.73 -15.63
N CYS A 101 -10.20 3.86 -15.91
CA CYS A 101 -10.84 5.07 -16.41
C CYS A 101 -11.61 4.82 -17.73
N PHE A 102 -10.99 4.14 -18.69
CA PHE A 102 -11.66 3.78 -19.95
C PHE A 102 -12.81 2.80 -19.72
N GLY A 103 -12.66 1.84 -18.81
CA GLY A 103 -13.71 0.91 -18.42
C GLY A 103 -14.94 1.63 -17.85
N ILE A 104 -14.74 2.61 -16.96
CA ILE A 104 -15.83 3.41 -16.39
C ILE A 104 -16.57 4.18 -17.49
N ILE A 105 -15.84 4.84 -18.40
CA ILE A 105 -16.45 5.60 -19.51
C ILE A 105 -17.27 4.65 -20.39
N PHE A 106 -16.71 3.51 -20.78
CA PHE A 106 -17.38 2.53 -21.62
C PHE A 106 -18.66 1.98 -20.98
N VAL A 107 -18.57 1.58 -19.70
CA VAL A 107 -19.73 1.11 -18.93
C VAL A 107 -20.77 2.21 -18.79
N GLY A 108 -20.37 3.46 -18.52
CA GLY A 108 -21.27 4.60 -18.47
C GLY A 108 -22.01 4.85 -19.78
N CYS A 109 -21.30 4.78 -20.92
CA CYS A 109 -21.94 4.84 -22.23
C CYS A 109 -22.93 3.70 -22.42
N LYS A 110 -22.58 2.46 -22.06
CA LYS A 110 -23.49 1.31 -22.19
C LYS A 110 -24.72 1.40 -21.30
N ILE A 111 -24.57 1.88 -20.07
CA ILE A 111 -25.69 2.18 -19.18
C ILE A 111 -26.59 3.25 -19.81
N TYR A 112 -26.02 4.29 -20.41
CA TYR A 112 -26.80 5.31 -21.13
C TYR A 112 -27.59 4.70 -22.31
N GLU A 113 -26.98 3.83 -23.12
CA GLU A 113 -27.69 3.13 -24.21
C GLU A 113 -28.81 2.22 -23.69
N PHE A 114 -28.62 1.62 -22.51
CA PHE A 114 -29.61 0.74 -21.91
C PHE A 114 -30.78 1.50 -21.27
N VAL A 115 -30.49 2.62 -20.58
CA VAL A 115 -31.48 3.44 -19.88
C VAL A 115 -32.27 4.33 -20.84
N VAL A 116 -31.63 4.85 -21.90
CA VAL A 116 -32.29 5.72 -22.89
C VAL A 116 -32.65 4.90 -24.13
N PRO A 117 -33.95 4.62 -24.36
CA PRO A 117 -34.38 3.87 -25.53
C PRO A 117 -33.97 4.57 -26.82
N GLU A 118 -33.62 3.77 -27.83
CA GLU A 118 -33.07 4.24 -29.11
C GLU A 118 -33.92 5.33 -29.78
N GLN A 119 -35.24 5.30 -29.60
CA GLN A 119 -36.17 6.29 -30.16
C GLN A 119 -35.97 7.71 -29.62
N TYR A 120 -35.54 7.89 -28.38
CA TYR A 120 -35.23 9.21 -27.82
C TYR A 120 -33.84 9.69 -28.24
N ARG A 121 -32.90 8.76 -28.41
CA ARG A 121 -31.52 9.05 -28.85
C ARG A 121 -31.47 9.51 -30.31
N LEU A 122 -32.28 8.89 -31.18
CA LEU A 122 -32.43 9.27 -32.58
C LEU A 122 -33.07 10.67 -32.71
N LYS A 123 -34.05 11.00 -31.86
CA LYS A 123 -34.67 12.34 -31.85
C LYS A 123 -33.68 13.45 -31.53
N ILE A 124 -32.67 13.21 -30.70
CA ILE A 124 -31.60 14.18 -30.40
C ILE A 124 -30.57 14.22 -31.55
N LYS A 125 -30.16 13.05 -32.08
CA LYS A 125 -29.17 12.96 -33.17
C LYS A 125 -29.67 13.59 -34.48
N TYR A 126 -30.96 13.44 -34.77
CA TYR A 126 -31.65 13.98 -35.95
C TYR A 126 -32.59 15.15 -35.59
N ALA A 127 -32.44 15.73 -34.39
CA ALA A 127 -33.14 16.97 -34.07
C ALA A 127 -32.75 18.03 -35.10
N PRO A 128 -33.69 18.83 -35.60
CA PRO A 128 -33.34 19.97 -36.44
C PRO A 128 -32.41 20.89 -35.64
N LYS A 129 -31.13 20.90 -36.00
CA LYS A 129 -30.15 21.85 -35.47
C LYS A 129 -30.54 23.22 -36.03
N HIS A 130 -31.33 23.98 -35.29
CA HIS A 130 -31.55 25.38 -35.61
C HIS A 130 -30.22 26.14 -35.45
N HIS A 131 -29.61 26.47 -36.59
CA HIS A 131 -28.65 27.55 -36.83
C HIS A 131 -27.40 27.63 -35.93
N ALA A 132 -26.29 27.11 -36.44
CA ALA A 132 -24.96 27.68 -36.21
C ALA A 132 -24.44 28.35 -37.50
N GLU A 133 -25.35 28.98 -38.24
CA GLU A 133 -25.03 29.84 -39.38
C GLU A 133 -25.82 31.14 -39.24
N GLU A 134 -25.57 31.90 -38.17
CA GLU A 134 -25.73 33.36 -38.21
C GLU A 134 -24.67 33.99 -37.30
N HIS A 135 -23.69 34.62 -37.95
CA HIS A 135 -22.95 35.85 -37.59
C HIS A 135 -21.43 35.73 -37.86
N HIS A 136 -21.05 36.33 -39.00
CA HIS A 136 -19.89 37.20 -39.25
C HIS A 136 -18.57 36.94 -38.52
#